data_AF-A0A7K0ZB75-F1
#
_entry.id   AF-A0A7K0ZB75-F1
#
_cell.length_a   1.000
_cell.length_b   1.000
_cell.length_c   1.000
_cell.angle_alpha   90.00
_cell.angle_beta   90.00
_cell.angle_gamma   90.00
#
_symmetry.space_group_name_H-M   'P 1'
#
loop_
_entity.id
_entity.type
_entity.pdbx_description
1 polymer ?
#
loop_
_entity_poly.entity_id
_entity_poly.type
_entity_poly.pdbx_seq_one_letter_code
_entity_poly.pdbx_strand_id
1 'polypeptide(L)'
;MSAHDNFESRHIGPTHSDEAVMLKSLGYADLSSFIADVVPANIAIEGVIESALGTGKSEVDVISELRSIAAENKVFRSLIGTGYYGTIVPPVIKRNVLENPAWYTAYTPYQPEISQGRLEALFAFQTMVCELTALDISNASMLDEATAAAEAMTLARRASKLSDDAVFLIEEHVHPQTKAVVITRAKPLGIKVVEVDSGHVARDGYEGEFFGVLVQYPDTTGEIIDYSTLANYAHSRDAIVIAATDLLALTILKAPGEWGADVAVGTSQRFGVPMGFGGPHAGFLAVRNGLERSMPGRLVGQSIDATGKPAFRLALQTREQHIRRDKATSNICTAQVLLANMSAFYAMWHGPAGLRAIAQRVNNYASRLQIAAKSRNDNVFDTVTVDVKDAALIHRTANSRGINFAPVNATQVRISFDEATTDETFADVLAILGLTDGPAKSISSDFARTSSYLTHPVFNTNHSETGMMRYLRNLADRDLALDRTMIPLGSCTMKLNSVTEMEAVTWPEFSSLHPFAPADQNQGSRKLIKQLSDWLVAITGYDAVSLQPNAGSQGEFAGLLAIRNYHDSRGDQAR
;
A
#
# COMPACT_ATOMS: atom_id res chain seq x y z
N MET A 1 -11.95 14.84 40.18
CA MET A 1 -11.79 14.24 38.85
C MET A 1 -10.97 12.98 39.02
N SER A 2 -11.47 11.85 38.53
CA SER A 2 -10.70 10.61 38.51
C SER A 2 -9.47 10.80 37.60
N ALA A 3 -8.39 10.04 37.85
CA ALA A 3 -7.17 10.10 37.05
C ALA A 3 -7.35 9.62 35.59
N HIS A 4 -8.57 9.22 35.22
CA HIS A 4 -8.95 8.75 33.89
C HIS A 4 -9.84 9.76 33.13
N ASP A 5 -10.23 10.89 33.75
CA ASP A 5 -11.26 11.77 33.18
C ASP A 5 -10.72 12.69 32.06
N ASN A 6 -9.41 12.99 32.01
CA ASN A 6 -8.81 13.91 31.02
C ASN A 6 -7.52 13.37 30.38
N PHE A 7 -7.61 12.98 29.10
CA PHE A 7 -6.49 12.50 28.26
C PHE A 7 -5.39 13.55 28.04
N GLU A 8 -5.73 14.84 28.08
CA GLU A 8 -4.76 15.95 27.89
C GLU A 8 -3.56 15.82 28.83
N SER A 9 -3.80 15.44 30.09
CA SER A 9 -2.77 15.23 31.11
C SER A 9 -1.82 14.05 30.83
N ARG A 10 -2.16 13.19 29.86
CA ARG A 10 -1.31 12.10 29.35
C ARG A 10 -0.62 12.48 28.05
N HIS A 11 -1.27 13.31 27.23
CA HIS A 11 -0.75 13.76 25.94
C HIS A 11 0.29 14.88 26.06
N ILE A 12 0.01 15.87 26.91
CA ILE A 12 0.88 17.03 27.13
C ILE A 12 1.89 16.68 28.22
N GLY A 13 3.18 16.70 27.87
CA GLY A 13 4.26 16.35 28.78
C GLY A 13 4.44 17.33 29.94
N PRO A 14 4.55 18.66 29.69
CA PRO A 14 4.66 19.64 30.75
C PRO A 14 3.43 19.68 31.67
N THR A 15 3.67 19.67 32.97
CA THR A 15 2.64 19.95 33.97
C THR A 15 2.41 21.45 34.11
N HIS A 16 1.33 21.88 34.77
CA HIS A 16 1.12 23.31 35.08
C HIS A 16 2.30 23.95 35.85
N SER A 17 3.02 23.19 36.68
CA SER A 17 4.24 23.67 37.34
C SER A 17 5.40 23.87 36.36
N ASP A 18 5.55 22.96 35.38
CA ASP A 18 6.58 23.10 34.34
C ASP A 18 6.26 24.27 33.42
N GLU A 19 4.99 24.43 33.01
CA GLU A 19 4.49 25.57 32.23
C GLU A 19 4.82 26.90 32.90
N ALA A 20 4.52 27.03 34.20
CA ALA A 20 4.83 28.25 34.95
C ALA A 20 6.34 28.58 34.98
N VAL A 21 7.20 27.56 35.10
CA VAL A 21 8.66 27.73 35.04
C VAL A 21 9.11 28.17 33.65
N MET A 22 8.58 27.54 32.60
CA MET A 22 8.91 27.89 31.21
C MET A 22 8.45 29.31 30.86
N LEU A 23 7.21 29.66 31.18
CA LEU A 23 6.64 31.00 30.95
C LEU A 23 7.45 32.07 31.70
N LYS A 24 7.80 31.82 32.95
CA LYS A 24 8.66 32.73 33.73
C LYS A 24 10.03 32.93 33.07
N SER A 25 10.63 31.88 32.52
CA SER A 25 11.90 31.98 31.78
C SER A 25 11.78 32.80 30.50
N LEU A 26 10.59 32.84 29.90
CA LEU A 26 10.28 33.63 28.70
C LEU A 26 9.80 35.05 29.03
N GLY A 27 9.57 35.37 30.31
CA GLY A 27 9.08 36.68 30.76
C GLY A 27 7.56 36.84 30.75
N TYR A 28 6.81 35.73 30.63
CA TYR A 28 5.34 35.73 30.58
C TYR A 28 4.72 35.27 31.91
N ALA A 29 3.54 35.81 32.22
CA ALA A 29 2.79 35.46 33.42
C ALA A 29 1.88 34.24 33.21
N ASP A 30 1.39 34.05 31.99
CA ASP A 30 0.45 32.99 31.62
C ASP A 30 0.59 32.64 30.12
N LEU A 31 -0.03 31.52 29.72
CA LEU A 31 0.01 31.06 28.34
C LEU A 31 -0.75 32.01 27.39
N SER A 32 -1.83 32.64 27.86
CA SER A 32 -2.65 33.55 27.05
C SER A 32 -1.86 34.77 26.58
N SER A 33 -1.10 35.41 27.48
CA SER A 33 -0.22 36.54 27.16
C SER A 33 0.92 36.13 26.22
N PHE A 34 1.48 34.93 26.41
CA PHE A 34 2.47 34.39 25.47
C PHE A 34 1.89 34.18 24.06
N ILE A 35 0.73 33.53 23.94
CA ILE A 35 0.10 33.26 22.64
C ILE A 35 -0.32 34.55 21.94
N ALA A 36 -0.81 35.56 22.67
CA ALA A 36 -1.17 36.85 22.10
C ALA A 36 0.01 37.61 21.45
N ASP A 37 1.23 37.41 21.96
CA ASP A 37 2.46 37.97 21.38
C ASP A 37 2.97 37.14 20.18
N VAL A 38 2.64 35.85 20.11
CA VAL A 38 3.12 34.93 19.06
C VAL A 38 2.18 34.88 17.85
N VAL A 39 0.87 34.86 18.08
CA VAL A 39 -0.15 34.67 17.04
C VAL A 39 -0.85 36.00 16.74
N PRO A 40 -0.81 36.50 15.49
CA PRO A 40 -1.48 37.75 15.15
C PRO A 40 -3.00 37.70 15.41
N ALA A 41 -3.52 38.69 16.14
CA ALA A 41 -4.92 38.73 16.58
C ALA A 41 -5.94 38.68 15.43
N ASN A 42 -5.59 39.18 14.24
CA ASN A 42 -6.50 39.19 13.08
C ASN A 42 -6.68 37.82 12.41
N ILE A 43 -5.90 36.81 12.78
CA ILE A 43 -6.04 35.41 12.32
C ILE A 43 -6.26 34.43 13.47
N ALA A 44 -6.29 34.90 14.71
CA ALA A 44 -6.59 34.06 15.87
C ALA A 44 -8.07 33.60 15.82
N ILE A 45 -8.30 32.35 16.21
CA ILE A 45 -9.63 31.75 16.24
C ILE A 45 -10.03 31.58 17.71
N GLU A 46 -11.25 32.01 18.05
CA GLU A 46 -11.82 31.84 19.39
C GLU A 46 -13.21 31.20 19.30
N GLY A 47 -13.47 30.16 20.10
CA GLY A 47 -14.80 29.56 20.30
C GLY A 47 -15.31 28.65 19.18
N VAL A 48 -14.73 28.70 17.98
CA VAL A 48 -15.17 27.88 16.83
C VAL A 48 -14.94 26.40 17.10
N ILE A 49 -13.73 26.04 17.54
CA ILE A 49 -13.31 24.65 17.74
C ILE A 49 -14.08 24.02 18.91
N GLU A 50 -14.22 24.75 20.02
CA GLU A 50 -14.94 24.34 21.21
C GLU A 50 -16.43 24.11 20.92
N SER A 51 -17.03 24.97 20.10
CA SER A 51 -18.44 24.83 19.71
C SER A 51 -18.70 23.62 18.80
N ALA A 52 -17.72 23.21 18.01
CA ALA A 52 -17.87 22.15 17.02
C ALA A 52 -17.51 20.74 17.53
N LEU A 53 -16.52 20.63 18.44
CA LEU A 53 -15.98 19.34 18.88
C LEU A 53 -16.54 18.86 20.23
N GLY A 54 -17.15 19.75 21.01
CA GLY A 54 -17.64 19.43 22.35
C GLY A 54 -16.51 19.26 23.38
N THR A 55 -16.80 18.58 24.50
CA THR A 55 -15.81 18.32 25.56
C THR A 55 -15.04 17.03 25.30
N GLY A 56 -13.75 17.01 25.64
CA GLY A 56 -12.93 15.80 25.58
C GLY A 56 -13.54 14.63 26.36
N LYS A 57 -13.38 13.42 25.82
CA LYS A 57 -13.83 12.17 26.44
C LYS A 57 -12.68 11.46 27.16
N SER A 58 -13.01 10.62 28.15
CA SER A 58 -12.01 9.75 28.78
C SER A 58 -11.48 8.71 27.79
N GLU A 59 -10.30 8.16 28.04
CA GLU A 59 -9.74 7.07 27.22
C GLU A 59 -10.70 5.86 27.16
N VAL A 60 -11.38 5.57 28.28
CA VAL A 60 -12.35 4.46 28.39
C VAL A 60 -13.58 4.71 27.53
N ASP A 61 -14.12 5.94 27.56
CA ASP A 61 -15.30 6.31 26.78
C ASP A 61 -15.00 6.32 25.28
N VAL A 62 -13.82 6.78 24.87
CA VAL A 62 -13.38 6.75 23.47
C VAL A 62 -13.31 5.32 22.93
N ILE A 63 -12.74 4.38 23.70
CA ILE A 63 -12.69 2.97 23.29
C ILE A 63 -14.10 2.36 23.21
N SER A 64 -14.97 2.67 24.17
CA SER A 64 -16.37 2.19 24.17
C SER A 64 -17.15 2.71 22.96
N GLU A 65 -16.98 3.99 22.62
CA GLU A 65 -17.58 4.61 21.42
C GLU A 65 -17.03 3.99 20.13
N LEU A 66 -15.70 3.85 20.01
CA LEU A 66 -15.07 3.22 18.85
C LEU A 66 -15.54 1.78 18.68
N ARG A 67 -15.72 1.02 19.77
CA ARG A 67 -16.28 -0.34 19.71
C ARG A 67 -17.71 -0.35 19.18
N SER A 68 -18.52 0.62 19.58
CA SER A 68 -19.89 0.76 19.08
C SER A 68 -19.91 1.08 17.59
N ILE A 69 -19.02 1.97 17.12
CA ILE A 69 -18.86 2.28 15.69
C ILE A 69 -18.36 1.05 14.92
N ALA A 70 -17.34 0.35 15.44
CA ALA A 70 -16.78 -0.83 14.83
C ALA A 70 -17.83 -1.94 14.64
N ALA A 71 -18.74 -2.13 15.61
CA ALA A 71 -19.82 -3.11 15.55
C ALA A 71 -20.85 -2.86 14.43
N GLU A 72 -20.88 -1.65 13.83
CA GLU A 72 -21.71 -1.34 12.67
C GLU A 72 -21.11 -1.88 11.35
N ASN A 73 -19.85 -2.34 11.36
CA ASN A 73 -19.23 -3.00 10.22
C ASN A 73 -19.54 -4.51 10.20
N LYS A 74 -19.68 -5.07 9.00
CA LYS A 74 -19.87 -6.51 8.78
C LYS A 74 -18.60 -7.09 8.16
N VAL A 75 -17.88 -7.90 8.92
CA VAL A 75 -16.64 -8.53 8.44
C VAL A 75 -16.99 -9.80 7.64
N PHE A 76 -17.13 -9.64 6.33
CA PHE A 76 -17.41 -10.75 5.40
C PHE A 76 -16.11 -11.35 4.84
N ARG A 77 -16.17 -12.64 4.46
CA ARG A 77 -15.11 -13.27 3.66
C ARG A 77 -15.16 -12.69 2.25
N SER A 78 -14.22 -11.80 1.93
CA SER A 78 -14.23 -11.09 0.65
C SER A 78 -13.27 -11.74 -0.33
N LEU A 79 -13.82 -12.39 -1.37
CA LEU A 79 -13.11 -12.99 -2.50
C LEU A 79 -13.21 -12.09 -3.75
N ILE A 80 -13.13 -10.77 -3.54
CA ILE A 80 -13.24 -9.74 -4.59
C ILE A 80 -11.91 -9.60 -5.37
N GLY A 81 -10.78 -9.77 -4.68
CA GLY A 81 -9.44 -9.57 -5.24
C GLY A 81 -9.20 -8.12 -5.64
N THR A 82 -8.72 -7.90 -6.86
CA THR A 82 -8.49 -6.54 -7.40
C THR A 82 -7.39 -5.79 -6.62
N GLY A 83 -6.30 -6.48 -6.29
CA GLY A 83 -5.16 -5.92 -5.56
C GLY A 83 -5.25 -6.02 -4.03
N TYR A 84 -6.35 -6.56 -3.48
CA TYR A 84 -6.54 -6.75 -2.05
C TYR A 84 -7.02 -8.18 -1.76
N TYR A 85 -6.28 -8.89 -0.91
CA TYR A 85 -6.52 -10.31 -0.64
C TYR A 85 -6.44 -10.58 0.86
N GLY A 86 -7.25 -11.51 1.36
CA GLY A 86 -7.13 -11.98 2.73
C GLY A 86 -5.74 -12.59 2.99
N THR A 87 -5.13 -12.22 4.10
CA THR A 87 -3.85 -12.77 4.55
C THR A 87 -3.87 -13.02 6.04
N ILE A 88 -3.06 -13.98 6.49
CA ILE A 88 -2.86 -14.29 7.89
C ILE A 88 -1.65 -13.48 8.36
N VAL A 89 -1.88 -12.41 9.12
CA VAL A 89 -0.80 -11.69 9.79
C VAL A 89 -0.20 -12.58 10.88
N PRO A 90 1.08 -12.98 10.82
CA PRO A 90 1.68 -13.80 11.85
C PRO A 90 1.56 -13.09 13.22
N PRO A 91 0.99 -13.72 14.27
CA PRO A 91 0.78 -13.06 15.55
C PRO A 91 2.06 -12.49 16.17
N VAL A 92 3.20 -13.14 15.94
CA VAL A 92 4.52 -12.66 16.37
C VAL A 92 4.90 -11.33 15.71
N ILE A 93 4.55 -11.12 14.44
CA ILE A 93 4.80 -9.84 13.73
C ILE A 93 3.77 -8.80 14.16
N LYS A 94 2.49 -9.17 14.25
CA LYS A 94 1.42 -8.26 14.72
C LYS A 94 1.79 -7.65 16.08
N ARG A 95 2.10 -8.50 17.05
CA ARG A 95 2.37 -8.07 18.43
C ARG A 95 3.71 -7.34 18.58
N ASN A 96 4.78 -7.84 17.96
CA ASN A 96 6.14 -7.33 18.22
C ASN A 96 6.59 -6.23 17.24
N VAL A 97 5.79 -5.93 16.21
CA VAL A 97 6.07 -4.86 15.22
C VAL A 97 4.91 -3.87 15.13
N LEU A 98 3.72 -4.31 14.67
CA LEU A 98 2.58 -3.40 14.46
C LEU A 98 2.07 -2.77 15.76
N GLU A 99 2.05 -3.55 16.84
CA GLU A 99 1.57 -3.14 18.17
C GLU A 99 2.74 -2.73 19.11
N ASN A 100 3.94 -2.49 18.57
CA ASN A 100 5.13 -2.17 19.35
C ASN A 100 5.65 -0.74 19.05
N PRO A 101 5.61 0.21 20.01
CA PRO A 101 6.02 1.59 19.77
C PRO A 101 7.48 1.75 19.36
N ALA A 102 8.36 0.80 19.69
CA ALA A 102 9.74 0.81 19.22
C ALA A 102 9.86 0.74 17.69
N TRP A 103 8.83 0.26 16.99
CA TRP A 103 8.79 0.14 15.53
C TRP A 103 7.99 1.23 14.82
N TYR A 104 6.94 1.79 15.46
CA TYR A 104 6.04 2.75 14.79
C TYR A 104 6.23 4.20 15.21
N THR A 105 7.00 4.51 16.27
CA THR A 105 7.15 5.89 16.76
C THR A 105 8.39 6.61 16.23
N ALA A 106 9.36 5.89 15.67
CA ALA A 106 10.45 6.51 14.93
C ALA A 106 9.96 7.02 13.56
N TYR A 107 10.74 7.91 12.95
CA TYR A 107 10.47 8.43 11.61
C TYR A 107 11.50 7.93 10.58
N THR A 108 11.56 8.61 9.44
CA THR A 108 12.55 8.36 8.39
C THR A 108 13.96 8.18 8.98
N PRO A 109 14.75 7.16 8.54
CA PRO A 109 16.10 6.91 9.03
C PRO A 109 17.12 7.93 8.49
N TYR A 110 16.91 9.21 8.80
CA TYR A 110 17.83 10.31 8.43
C TYR A 110 19.19 10.20 9.12
N GLN A 111 19.22 9.61 10.32
CA GLN A 111 20.42 9.37 11.14
C GLN A 111 20.73 7.86 11.13
N PRO A 112 21.54 7.36 10.18
CA PRO A 112 21.69 5.92 9.94
C PRO A 112 22.24 5.15 11.15
N GLU A 113 23.13 5.75 11.93
CA GLU A 113 23.83 5.13 13.05
C GLU A 113 22.89 4.70 14.19
N ILE A 114 21.74 5.36 14.30
CA ILE A 114 20.68 5.08 15.28
C ILE A 114 19.39 4.58 14.61
N SER A 115 19.53 4.00 13.41
CA SER A 115 18.42 3.53 12.58
C SER A 115 18.74 2.24 11.81
N GLN A 116 19.77 1.50 12.23
CA GLN A 116 20.25 0.32 11.49
C GLN A 116 19.23 -0.82 11.46
N GLY A 117 18.38 -0.95 12.48
CA GLY A 117 17.36 -1.98 12.57
C GLY A 117 16.34 -1.88 11.44
N ARG A 118 15.65 -0.73 11.32
CA ARG A 118 14.69 -0.53 10.23
C ARG A 118 15.34 -0.39 8.86
N LEU A 119 16.58 0.08 8.78
CA LEU A 119 17.32 0.09 7.51
C LEU A 119 17.66 -1.33 7.04
N GLU A 120 18.06 -2.24 7.92
CA GLU A 120 18.28 -3.66 7.60
C GLU A 120 16.97 -4.32 7.14
N ALA A 121 15.85 -4.07 7.83
CA ALA A 121 14.53 -4.58 7.45
C ALA A 121 14.07 -4.08 6.07
N LEU A 122 14.26 -2.79 5.78
CA LEU A 122 13.97 -2.20 4.47
C LEU A 122 14.90 -2.74 3.37
N PHE A 123 16.16 -2.99 3.68
CA PHE A 123 17.07 -3.64 2.73
C PHE A 123 16.61 -5.07 2.41
N ALA A 124 16.13 -5.81 3.41
CA ALA A 124 15.52 -7.12 3.19
C ALA A 124 14.21 -7.04 2.39
N PHE A 125 13.38 -6.01 2.60
CA PHE A 125 12.21 -5.74 1.74
C PHE A 125 12.63 -5.57 0.28
N GLN A 126 13.65 -4.75 0.02
CA GLN A 126 14.17 -4.54 -1.34
C GLN A 126 14.70 -5.85 -1.95
N THR A 127 15.49 -6.62 -1.19
CA THR A 127 15.99 -7.93 -1.65
C THR A 127 14.85 -8.89 -1.98
N MET A 128 13.81 -8.93 -1.14
CA MET A 128 12.62 -9.75 -1.38
C MET A 128 11.92 -9.36 -2.68
N VAL A 129 11.70 -8.06 -2.92
CA VAL A 129 11.07 -7.58 -4.16
C VAL A 129 11.96 -7.88 -5.37
N CYS A 130 13.26 -7.59 -5.31
CA CYS A 130 14.21 -7.89 -6.39
C CYS A 130 14.21 -9.38 -6.76
N GLU A 131 14.38 -10.27 -5.77
CA GLU A 131 14.42 -11.72 -6.03
C GLU A 131 13.08 -12.26 -6.53
N LEU A 132 11.94 -11.75 -6.03
CA LEU A 132 10.63 -12.21 -6.51
C LEU A 132 10.30 -11.71 -7.91
N THR A 133 10.67 -10.47 -8.25
CA THR A 133 10.41 -9.86 -9.56
C THR A 133 11.49 -10.18 -10.60
N ALA A 134 12.62 -10.75 -10.18
CA ALA A 134 13.83 -10.96 -10.98
C ALA A 134 14.37 -9.65 -11.60
N LEU A 135 14.25 -8.53 -10.87
CA LEU A 135 14.78 -7.23 -11.25
C LEU A 135 15.91 -6.80 -10.30
N ASP A 136 16.76 -5.89 -10.78
CA ASP A 136 18.04 -5.60 -10.16
C ASP A 136 17.92 -4.73 -8.89
N ILE A 137 17.01 -3.75 -8.89
CA ILE A 137 16.94 -2.72 -7.84
C ILE A 137 15.48 -2.42 -7.49
N SER A 138 15.13 -2.47 -6.21
CA SER A 138 13.83 -2.04 -5.67
C SER A 138 14.00 -0.86 -4.73
N ASN A 139 13.01 0.03 -4.71
CA ASN A 139 12.94 1.08 -3.70
C ASN A 139 12.44 0.56 -2.33
N ALA A 140 12.51 1.42 -1.32
CA ALA A 140 12.09 1.16 0.06
C ALA A 140 10.60 1.48 0.29
N SER A 141 9.75 1.04 -0.66
CA SER A 141 8.29 1.22 -0.76
C SER A 141 7.77 2.45 -1.53
N MET A 142 6.52 2.29 -1.99
CA MET A 142 5.60 3.28 -2.55
C MET A 142 4.33 3.35 -1.70
N LEU A 143 3.43 4.29 -2.01
CA LEU A 143 2.20 4.52 -1.23
C LEU A 143 1.15 3.43 -1.41
N ASP A 144 0.98 2.94 -2.63
CA ASP A 144 0.10 1.84 -3.03
C ASP A 144 0.48 1.38 -4.45
N GLU A 145 -0.17 0.34 -4.98
CA GLU A 145 0.06 -0.15 -6.34
C GLU A 145 -0.23 0.92 -7.41
N ALA A 146 -1.36 1.62 -7.29
CA ALA A 146 -1.86 2.52 -8.32
C ALA A 146 -0.93 3.72 -8.53
N THR A 147 -0.42 4.27 -7.43
CA THR A 147 0.58 5.34 -7.42
C THR A 147 1.96 4.82 -7.86
N ALA A 148 2.34 3.58 -7.52
CA ALA A 148 3.56 2.96 -8.04
C ALA A 148 3.51 2.81 -9.58
N ALA A 149 2.38 2.38 -10.13
CA ALA A 149 2.17 2.28 -11.58
C ALA A 149 2.23 3.66 -12.28
N ALA A 150 1.62 4.68 -11.68
CA ALA A 150 1.73 6.05 -12.20
C ALA A 150 3.18 6.57 -12.16
N GLU A 151 3.95 6.22 -11.13
CA GLU A 151 5.36 6.60 -11.04
C GLU A 151 6.24 5.81 -12.00
N ALA A 152 5.88 4.56 -12.32
CA ALA A 152 6.52 3.81 -13.39
C ALA A 152 6.28 4.45 -14.77
N MET A 153 5.07 4.98 -15.04
CA MET A 153 4.81 5.78 -16.24
C MET A 153 5.70 7.03 -16.30
N THR A 154 5.82 7.80 -15.20
CA THR A 154 6.68 9.01 -15.20
C THR A 154 8.16 8.65 -15.31
N LEU A 155 8.59 7.54 -14.71
CA LEU A 155 9.93 6.98 -14.85
C LEU A 155 10.21 6.61 -16.31
N ALA A 156 9.29 5.90 -16.97
CA ALA A 156 9.41 5.52 -18.37
C ALA A 156 9.54 6.75 -19.26
N ARG A 157 8.71 7.77 -19.02
CA ARG A 157 8.81 9.05 -19.74
C ARG A 157 10.18 9.71 -19.55
N ARG A 158 10.70 9.79 -18.33
CA ARG A 158 12.02 10.39 -18.05
C ARG A 158 13.18 9.62 -18.69
N ALA A 159 13.04 8.31 -18.84
CA ALA A 159 14.07 7.46 -19.43
C ALA A 159 14.00 7.37 -20.97
N SER A 160 12.83 7.67 -21.55
CA SER A 160 12.61 7.63 -22.99
C SER A 160 13.35 8.74 -23.73
N LYS A 161 13.74 8.44 -24.97
CA LYS A 161 14.30 9.39 -25.95
C LYS A 161 13.35 9.64 -27.14
N LEU A 162 12.15 9.06 -27.10
CA LEU A 162 11.13 9.23 -28.12
C LEU A 162 10.53 10.63 -28.05
N SER A 163 9.71 10.98 -29.06
CA SER A 163 9.05 12.28 -29.11
C SER A 163 8.16 12.55 -27.89
N ASP A 164 7.96 13.83 -27.59
CA ASP A 164 7.02 14.27 -26.55
C ASP A 164 5.57 13.81 -26.84
N ASP A 165 5.24 13.59 -28.12
CA ASP A 165 3.95 13.09 -28.58
C ASP A 165 3.76 11.57 -28.42
N ALA A 166 4.83 10.81 -28.18
CA ALA A 166 4.75 9.37 -27.97
C ALA A 166 3.75 9.06 -26.83
N VAL A 167 2.89 8.07 -27.00
CA VAL A 167 1.83 7.77 -26.03
C VAL A 167 2.31 6.79 -24.95
N PHE A 168 1.55 6.67 -23.87
CA PHE A 168 1.67 5.58 -22.91
C PHE A 168 0.57 4.56 -23.17
N LEU A 169 0.94 3.29 -23.37
CA LEU A 169 -0.03 2.22 -23.55
C LEU A 169 -0.40 1.61 -22.20
N ILE A 170 -1.68 1.34 -21.99
CA ILE A 170 -2.18 0.61 -20.83
C ILE A 170 -3.04 -0.55 -21.29
N GLU A 171 -2.73 -1.75 -20.81
CA GLU A 171 -3.51 -2.93 -21.13
C GLU A 171 -4.91 -2.86 -20.48
N GLU A 172 -5.94 -3.33 -21.20
CA GLU A 172 -7.33 -3.15 -20.80
C GLU A 172 -7.72 -3.89 -19.50
N HIS A 173 -7.05 -4.99 -19.18
CA HIS A 173 -7.22 -5.81 -17.99
C HIS A 173 -6.30 -5.43 -16.81
N VAL A 174 -5.70 -4.22 -16.82
CA VAL A 174 -5.14 -3.61 -15.62
C VAL A 174 -6.26 -3.25 -14.63
N HIS A 175 -6.01 -3.37 -13.32
CA HIS A 175 -6.95 -3.06 -12.26
C HIS A 175 -7.57 -1.66 -12.44
N PRO A 176 -8.91 -1.51 -12.33
CA PRO A 176 -9.59 -0.26 -12.65
C PRO A 176 -9.07 0.96 -11.87
N GLN A 177 -8.77 0.79 -10.57
CA GLN A 177 -8.20 1.86 -9.74
C GLN A 177 -6.77 2.23 -10.16
N THR A 178 -5.97 1.27 -10.60
CA THR A 178 -4.63 1.48 -11.14
C THR A 178 -4.71 2.30 -12.43
N LYS A 179 -5.60 1.94 -13.36
CA LYS A 179 -5.87 2.73 -14.58
C LYS A 179 -6.29 4.16 -14.26
N ALA A 180 -7.24 4.33 -13.33
CA ALA A 180 -7.75 5.64 -12.94
C ALA A 180 -6.65 6.57 -12.40
N VAL A 181 -5.75 6.06 -11.55
CA VAL A 181 -4.65 6.85 -10.99
C VAL A 181 -3.60 7.18 -12.05
N VAL A 182 -3.23 6.23 -12.92
CA VAL A 182 -2.30 6.47 -14.05
C VAL A 182 -2.83 7.58 -14.97
N ILE A 183 -4.09 7.48 -15.40
CA ILE A 183 -4.74 8.49 -16.24
C ILE A 183 -4.79 9.84 -15.53
N THR A 184 -5.13 9.87 -14.24
CA THR A 184 -5.19 11.11 -13.45
C THR A 184 -3.82 11.79 -13.35
N ARG A 185 -2.74 11.00 -13.18
CA ARG A 185 -1.36 11.48 -13.11
C ARG A 185 -0.81 11.92 -14.46
N ALA A 186 -1.30 11.35 -15.55
CA ALA A 186 -0.91 11.72 -16.91
C ALA A 186 -1.41 13.12 -17.31
N LYS A 187 -2.62 13.50 -16.87
CA LYS A 187 -3.30 14.76 -17.23
C LYS A 187 -2.47 16.04 -17.01
N PRO A 188 -1.85 16.30 -15.84
CA PRO A 188 -1.05 17.52 -15.64
C PRO A 188 0.28 17.50 -16.40
N LEU A 189 0.73 16.33 -16.86
CA LEU A 189 1.98 16.17 -17.61
C LEU A 189 1.77 16.21 -19.13
N GLY A 190 0.51 16.33 -19.60
CA GLY A 190 0.19 16.27 -21.03
C GLY A 190 0.42 14.88 -21.66
N ILE A 191 0.59 13.83 -20.84
CA ILE A 191 0.84 12.48 -21.34
C ILE A 191 -0.48 11.89 -21.85
N LYS A 192 -0.49 11.47 -23.12
CA LYS A 192 -1.61 10.75 -23.73
C LYS A 192 -1.52 9.27 -23.31
N VAL A 193 -2.57 8.76 -22.66
CA VAL A 193 -2.70 7.34 -22.29
C VAL A 193 -3.70 6.67 -23.22
N VAL A 194 -3.33 5.54 -23.81
CA VAL A 194 -4.15 4.78 -24.76
C VAL A 194 -4.36 3.38 -24.21
N GLU A 195 -5.62 3.00 -24.01
CA GLU A 195 -5.99 1.64 -23.63
C GLU A 195 -5.90 0.71 -24.85
N VAL A 196 -5.30 -0.48 -24.68
CA VAL A 196 -5.02 -1.43 -25.77
C VAL A 196 -5.23 -2.89 -25.35
N ASP A 197 -5.54 -3.74 -26.32
CA ASP A 197 -5.32 -5.18 -26.23
C ASP A 197 -3.82 -5.45 -26.48
N SER A 198 -3.12 -5.91 -25.45
CA SER A 198 -1.68 -6.19 -25.52
C SER A 198 -1.34 -7.34 -26.49
N GLY A 199 -2.25 -8.31 -26.68
CA GLY A 199 -2.09 -9.40 -27.64
C GLY A 199 -2.21 -8.91 -29.08
N HIS A 200 -3.10 -7.95 -29.36
CA HIS A 200 -3.14 -7.24 -30.64
C HIS A 200 -1.83 -6.49 -30.89
N VAL A 201 -1.37 -5.69 -29.92
CA VAL A 201 -0.12 -4.93 -30.06
C VAL A 201 1.08 -5.84 -30.34
N ALA A 202 1.15 -6.98 -29.65
CA ALA A 202 2.23 -7.95 -29.86
C ALA A 202 2.19 -8.62 -31.24
N ARG A 203 1.01 -8.85 -31.81
CA ARG A 203 0.81 -9.56 -33.09
C ARG A 203 0.88 -8.65 -34.31
N ASP A 204 0.14 -7.53 -34.26
CA ASP A 204 -0.12 -6.65 -35.40
C ASP A 204 0.65 -5.33 -35.31
N GLY A 205 1.21 -5.00 -34.14
CA GLY A 205 1.90 -3.76 -33.85
C GLY A 205 0.98 -2.65 -33.34
N TYR A 206 1.54 -1.46 -33.17
CA TYR A 206 0.82 -0.24 -32.78
C TYR A 206 1.20 0.89 -33.75
N GLU A 207 0.20 1.54 -34.34
CA GLU A 207 0.43 2.68 -35.22
C GLU A 207 0.83 3.91 -34.39
N GLY A 208 2.13 4.24 -34.41
CA GLY A 208 2.68 5.42 -33.76
C GLY A 208 3.85 5.13 -32.84
N GLU A 209 4.27 6.15 -32.10
CA GLU A 209 5.30 6.04 -31.07
C GLU A 209 4.65 5.87 -29.70
N PHE A 210 5.19 4.97 -28.89
CA PHE A 210 4.83 4.81 -27.50
C PHE A 210 6.10 4.63 -26.67
N PHE A 211 6.17 5.30 -25.52
CA PHE A 211 7.38 5.29 -24.69
C PHE A 211 7.34 4.24 -23.58
N GLY A 212 6.17 3.66 -23.33
CA GLY A 212 6.04 2.54 -22.40
C GLY A 212 4.68 1.89 -22.50
N VAL A 213 4.60 0.68 -21.95
CA VAL A 213 3.39 -0.13 -21.85
C VAL A 213 3.25 -0.68 -20.42
N LEU A 214 2.07 -0.50 -19.83
CA LEU A 214 1.71 -1.11 -18.55
C LEU A 214 0.80 -2.31 -18.80
N VAL A 215 1.25 -3.48 -18.35
CA VAL A 215 0.47 -4.73 -18.30
C VAL A 215 0.28 -5.18 -16.86
N GLN A 216 -0.63 -6.13 -16.65
CA GLN A 216 -0.83 -6.75 -15.35
C GLN A 216 -0.65 -8.28 -15.39
N TYR A 217 0.01 -8.83 -14.36
CA TYR A 217 0.46 -10.22 -14.31
C TYR A 217 0.36 -10.84 -12.89
N PRO A 218 -0.61 -11.71 -12.60
CA PRO A 218 -1.81 -12.02 -13.39
C PRO A 218 -2.71 -10.80 -13.57
N ASP A 219 -3.53 -10.79 -14.63
CA ASP A 219 -4.39 -9.65 -14.94
C ASP A 219 -5.60 -9.51 -13.98
N THR A 220 -6.40 -8.46 -14.15
CA THR A 220 -7.57 -8.24 -13.29
C THR A 220 -8.69 -9.28 -13.47
N THR A 221 -8.68 -10.08 -14.54
CA THR A 221 -9.65 -11.15 -14.80
C THR A 221 -9.21 -12.47 -14.18
N GLY A 222 -7.93 -12.57 -13.81
CA GLY A 222 -7.27 -13.75 -13.25
C GLY A 222 -6.40 -14.50 -14.25
N GLU A 223 -6.33 -14.05 -15.50
CA GLU A 223 -5.56 -14.70 -16.56
C GLU A 223 -4.06 -14.50 -16.36
N ILE A 224 -3.29 -15.55 -16.67
CA ILE A 224 -1.85 -15.49 -16.77
C ILE A 224 -1.47 -15.45 -18.25
N ILE A 225 -0.94 -14.31 -18.70
CA ILE A 225 -0.57 -14.06 -20.10
C ILE A 225 0.96 -14.08 -20.23
N ASP A 226 1.48 -14.65 -21.32
CA ASP A 226 2.90 -14.55 -21.68
C ASP A 226 3.16 -13.25 -22.43
N TYR A 227 3.76 -12.28 -21.73
CA TYR A 227 4.09 -10.99 -22.31
C TYR A 227 5.46 -10.95 -23.00
N SER A 228 6.18 -12.08 -23.15
CA SER A 228 7.52 -12.10 -23.78
C SER A 228 7.52 -11.51 -25.19
N THR A 229 6.51 -11.82 -26.00
CA THR A 229 6.37 -11.28 -27.37
C THR A 229 6.10 -9.78 -27.36
N LEU A 230 5.23 -9.31 -26.46
CA LEU A 230 4.98 -7.88 -26.27
C LEU A 230 6.24 -7.14 -25.84
N ALA A 231 7.00 -7.72 -24.90
CA ALA A 231 8.21 -7.11 -24.37
C ALA A 231 9.27 -6.94 -25.47
N ASN A 232 9.51 -8.00 -26.26
CA ASN A 232 10.41 -7.95 -27.41
C ASN A 232 9.98 -6.88 -28.44
N TYR A 233 8.68 -6.79 -28.72
CA TYR A 233 8.13 -5.76 -29.61
C TYR A 233 8.33 -4.35 -29.05
N ALA A 234 7.98 -4.11 -27.78
CA ALA A 234 8.16 -2.82 -27.13
C ALA A 234 9.63 -2.37 -27.11
N HIS A 235 10.56 -3.29 -26.81
CA HIS A 235 11.99 -2.99 -26.84
C HIS A 235 12.50 -2.66 -28.25
N SER A 236 11.96 -3.31 -29.29
CA SER A 236 12.28 -2.95 -30.69
C SER A 236 11.83 -1.53 -31.09
N ARG A 237 10.99 -0.92 -30.25
CA ARG A 237 10.47 0.45 -30.37
C ARG A 237 11.06 1.41 -29.34
N ASP A 238 12.12 1.00 -28.61
CA ASP A 238 12.73 1.76 -27.50
C ASP A 238 11.76 2.11 -26.35
N ALA A 239 10.68 1.34 -26.19
CA ALA A 239 9.67 1.53 -25.15
C ALA A 239 9.97 0.69 -23.90
N ILE A 240 9.56 1.19 -22.73
CA ILE A 240 9.74 0.52 -21.44
C ILE A 240 8.51 -0.33 -21.10
N VAL A 241 8.75 -1.57 -20.69
CA VAL A 241 7.72 -2.55 -20.30
C VAL A 241 7.56 -2.55 -18.79
N ILE A 242 6.34 -2.29 -18.33
CA ILE A 242 5.99 -2.20 -16.91
C ILE A 242 4.99 -3.31 -16.57
N ALA A 243 5.30 -4.13 -15.57
CA ALA A 243 4.42 -5.17 -15.05
C ALA A 243 3.86 -4.79 -13.68
N ALA A 244 2.55 -4.54 -13.59
CA ALA A 244 1.85 -4.61 -12.31
C ALA A 244 1.67 -6.08 -11.92
N THR A 245 2.11 -6.50 -10.73
CA THR A 245 2.24 -7.93 -10.40
C THR A 245 1.97 -8.23 -8.92
N ASP A 246 1.66 -9.50 -8.64
CA ASP A 246 1.41 -10.02 -7.28
C ASP A 246 2.60 -10.84 -6.75
N LEU A 247 3.17 -10.44 -5.61
CA LEU A 247 4.35 -11.10 -5.03
C LEU A 247 4.13 -12.57 -4.63
N LEU A 248 2.91 -12.96 -4.23
CA LEU A 248 2.60 -14.35 -3.89
C LEU A 248 2.51 -15.20 -5.16
N ALA A 249 1.87 -14.67 -6.21
CA ALA A 249 1.81 -15.32 -7.52
C ALA A 249 3.22 -15.61 -8.05
N LEU A 250 4.14 -14.64 -7.92
CA LEU A 250 5.53 -14.77 -8.37
C LEU A 250 6.33 -15.84 -7.63
N THR A 251 5.84 -16.43 -6.53
CA THR A 251 6.53 -17.57 -5.89
C THR A 251 6.42 -18.86 -6.74
N ILE A 252 5.41 -18.94 -7.61
CA ILE A 252 5.18 -20.09 -8.50
C ILE A 252 5.07 -19.71 -9.98
N LEU A 253 5.00 -18.41 -10.31
CA LEU A 253 5.00 -17.88 -11.67
C LEU A 253 6.36 -17.33 -12.09
N LYS A 254 6.69 -17.50 -13.38
CA LYS A 254 7.86 -16.92 -14.06
C LYS A 254 7.87 -15.41 -13.80
N ALA A 255 8.97 -14.90 -13.26
CA ALA A 255 9.03 -13.52 -12.77
C ALA A 255 9.08 -12.49 -13.93
N PRO A 256 8.60 -11.24 -13.72
CA PRO A 256 8.63 -10.18 -14.73
C PRO A 256 9.97 -9.97 -15.44
N GLY A 257 11.07 -9.92 -14.69
CA GLY A 257 12.41 -9.77 -15.27
C GLY A 257 12.82 -10.94 -16.18
N GLU A 258 12.24 -12.14 -16.00
CA GLU A 258 12.57 -13.33 -16.79
C GLU A 258 11.85 -13.38 -18.14
N TRP A 259 10.78 -12.59 -18.33
CA TRP A 259 10.09 -12.46 -19.62
C TRP A 259 10.29 -11.10 -20.30
N GLY A 260 11.07 -10.20 -19.69
CA GLY A 260 11.53 -8.97 -20.32
C GLY A 260 10.88 -7.68 -19.81
N ALA A 261 10.24 -7.69 -18.64
CA ALA A 261 9.83 -6.44 -18.00
C ALA A 261 11.05 -5.59 -17.61
N ASP A 262 10.99 -4.28 -17.82
CA ASP A 262 12.00 -3.33 -17.35
C ASP A 262 11.71 -2.84 -15.93
N VAL A 263 10.43 -2.80 -15.57
CA VAL A 263 9.90 -2.30 -14.30
C VAL A 263 8.81 -3.25 -13.80
N ALA A 264 8.81 -3.57 -12.51
CA ALA A 264 7.72 -4.26 -11.84
C ALA A 264 7.17 -3.40 -10.70
N VAL A 265 5.86 -3.31 -10.60
CA VAL A 265 5.12 -2.58 -9.56
C VAL A 265 4.05 -3.46 -8.95
N GLY A 266 3.55 -3.09 -7.78
CA GLY A 266 2.48 -3.84 -7.12
C GLY A 266 2.32 -3.43 -5.67
N THR A 267 1.63 -4.26 -4.91
CA THR A 267 1.48 -4.14 -3.46
C THR A 267 2.09 -5.35 -2.75
N SER A 268 2.68 -5.13 -1.57
CA SER A 268 3.11 -6.22 -0.68
C SER A 268 2.05 -6.60 0.36
N GLN A 269 0.81 -6.10 0.23
CA GLN A 269 -0.27 -6.27 1.22
C GLN A 269 -0.45 -7.72 1.68
N ARG A 270 -0.62 -8.65 0.73
CA ARG A 270 -0.90 -10.05 1.06
C ARG A 270 0.28 -10.82 1.65
N PHE A 271 1.42 -10.16 1.84
CA PHE A 271 2.50 -10.64 2.70
C PHE A 271 2.29 -10.11 4.12
N GLY A 272 1.25 -10.60 4.79
CA GLY A 272 1.05 -10.41 6.22
C GLY A 272 0.64 -9.00 6.66
N VAL A 273 -0.03 -8.22 5.82
CA VAL A 273 -0.61 -6.92 6.19
C VAL A 273 -2.13 -6.94 5.99
N PRO A 274 -2.97 -6.53 6.97
CA PRO A 274 -4.43 -6.53 6.81
C PRO A 274 -4.90 -5.65 5.64
N MET A 275 -6.06 -5.94 5.03
CA MET A 275 -6.60 -5.12 3.94
C MET A 275 -6.95 -3.68 4.37
N GLY A 276 -7.28 -3.46 5.64
CA GLY A 276 -7.39 -2.13 6.24
C GLY A 276 -8.43 -1.21 5.60
N PHE A 277 -9.44 -1.77 4.94
CA PHE A 277 -10.38 -1.00 4.12
C PHE A 277 -9.68 -0.09 3.08
N GLY A 278 -8.52 -0.52 2.58
CA GLY A 278 -7.74 0.16 1.55
C GLY A 278 -6.27 0.42 1.92
N GLY A 279 -5.91 0.38 3.19
CA GLY A 279 -4.52 0.58 3.62
C GLY A 279 -4.34 0.75 5.13
N PRO A 280 -3.11 1.05 5.58
CA PRO A 280 -1.92 1.27 4.75
C PRO A 280 -1.27 -0.04 4.25
N HIS A 281 -0.71 -0.02 3.04
CA HIS A 281 0.08 -1.12 2.46
C HIS A 281 1.32 -0.56 1.78
N ALA A 282 2.44 -1.27 1.82
CA ALA A 282 3.58 -0.88 1.01
C ALA A 282 3.38 -1.25 -0.45
N GLY A 283 3.25 -0.25 -1.31
CA GLY A 283 3.50 -0.44 -2.73
C GLY A 283 4.99 -0.76 -2.96
N PHE A 284 5.33 -1.42 -4.07
CA PHE A 284 6.73 -1.60 -4.47
C PHE A 284 6.95 -1.13 -5.91
N LEU A 285 8.19 -0.73 -6.20
CA LEU A 285 8.67 -0.49 -7.56
C LEU A 285 10.10 -1.02 -7.66
N ALA A 286 10.28 -1.99 -8.55
CA ALA A 286 11.58 -2.54 -8.92
C ALA A 286 11.88 -2.26 -10.40
N VAL A 287 13.15 -2.08 -10.72
CA VAL A 287 13.63 -1.79 -12.07
C VAL A 287 14.86 -2.62 -12.40
N ARG A 288 15.09 -2.84 -13.69
CA ARG A 288 16.39 -3.31 -14.17
C ARG A 288 17.47 -2.24 -14.02
N ASN A 289 18.73 -2.68 -14.09
CA ASN A 289 19.89 -1.81 -14.04
C ASN A 289 19.87 -0.76 -15.17
N GLY A 290 20.32 0.45 -14.84
CA GLY A 290 20.31 1.63 -15.72
C GLY A 290 19.12 2.57 -15.50
N LEU A 291 18.10 2.17 -14.74
CA LEU A 291 16.92 3.00 -14.43
C LEU A 291 16.94 3.58 -13.00
N GLU A 292 17.93 3.21 -12.17
CA GLU A 292 18.00 3.56 -10.75
C GLU A 292 18.06 5.06 -10.47
N ARG A 293 18.63 5.85 -11.40
CA ARG A 293 18.69 7.31 -11.27
C ARG A 293 17.33 7.99 -11.42
N SER A 294 16.37 7.33 -12.06
CA SER A 294 15.00 7.82 -12.27
C SER A 294 14.00 7.23 -11.27
N MET A 295 14.44 6.34 -10.37
CA MET A 295 13.60 5.67 -9.40
C MET A 295 12.97 6.66 -8.40
N PRO A 296 11.65 6.56 -8.13
CA PRO A 296 10.98 7.36 -7.11
C PRO A 296 11.26 6.85 -5.69
N GLY A 297 11.18 7.77 -4.73
CA GLY A 297 11.26 7.43 -3.31
C GLY A 297 12.64 6.98 -2.82
N ARG A 298 12.64 6.49 -1.59
CA ARG A 298 13.84 6.13 -0.83
C ARG A 298 14.42 4.82 -1.34
N LEU A 299 15.74 4.70 -1.25
CA LEU A 299 16.48 3.48 -1.56
C LEU A 299 17.49 3.26 -0.44
N VAL A 300 17.47 2.09 0.20
CA VAL A 300 18.49 1.68 1.15
C VAL A 300 19.65 1.05 0.39
N GLY A 301 20.87 1.47 0.71
CA GLY A 301 22.10 0.87 0.22
C GLY A 301 23.00 0.47 1.36
N GLN A 302 23.75 -0.62 1.15
CA GLN A 302 24.85 -1.01 2.01
C GLN A 302 26.08 -0.14 1.69
N SER A 303 26.74 0.33 2.74
CA SER A 303 27.96 1.12 2.72
C SER A 303 28.91 0.61 3.80
N ILE A 304 29.91 1.40 4.17
CA ILE A 304 30.85 1.12 5.26
C ILE A 304 30.88 2.28 6.25
N ASP A 305 31.05 1.97 7.53
CA ASP A 305 31.27 2.97 8.57
C ASP A 305 32.74 3.43 8.65
N ALA A 306 33.04 4.35 9.57
CA ALA A 306 34.41 4.86 9.77
C ALA A 306 35.42 3.80 10.25
N THR A 307 34.94 2.64 10.74
CA THR A 307 35.77 1.50 11.16
C THR A 307 35.91 0.41 10.07
N GLY A 308 35.31 0.65 8.89
CA GLY A 308 35.33 -0.29 7.77
C GLY A 308 34.28 -1.40 7.86
N LYS A 309 33.34 -1.34 8.81
CA LYS A 309 32.27 -2.35 8.95
C LYS A 309 31.10 -2.04 8.02
N PRO A 310 30.43 -3.07 7.45
CA PRO A 310 29.19 -2.89 6.72
C PRO A 310 28.12 -2.16 7.55
N ALA A 311 27.48 -1.16 6.94
CA ALA A 311 26.37 -0.42 7.53
C ALA A 311 25.38 0.01 6.45
N PHE A 312 24.11 0.15 6.79
CA PHE A 312 23.05 0.58 5.87
C PHE A 312 22.82 2.09 5.94
N ARG A 313 22.41 2.71 4.83
CA ARG A 313 21.95 4.10 4.79
C ARG A 313 21.00 4.34 3.62
N LEU A 314 20.28 5.44 3.65
CA LEU A 314 19.58 5.94 2.46
C LEU A 314 20.61 6.37 1.39
N ALA A 315 20.50 5.79 0.20
CA ALA A 315 21.38 5.93 -0.95
C ALA A 315 20.73 6.76 -2.07
N LEU A 316 21.58 7.42 -2.88
CA LEU A 316 21.14 8.25 -4.02
C LEU A 316 20.08 9.30 -3.64
N GLN A 317 20.18 9.89 -2.45
CA GLN A 317 19.18 10.84 -1.92
C GLN A 317 19.02 12.10 -2.76
N THR A 318 19.97 12.42 -3.67
CA THR A 318 19.82 13.53 -4.60
C THR A 318 18.63 13.35 -5.53
N ARG A 319 18.05 12.16 -5.68
CA ARG A 319 16.79 11.96 -6.42
C ARG A 319 15.57 12.57 -5.72
N GLU A 320 15.62 12.73 -4.39
CA GLU A 320 14.45 12.99 -3.54
C GLU A 320 14.14 14.49 -3.39
N GLN A 321 12.89 14.79 -3.03
CA GLN A 321 12.32 16.14 -2.97
C GLN A 321 13.07 17.09 -2.03
N HIS A 322 13.65 16.59 -0.92
CA HIS A 322 14.34 17.45 0.06
C HIS A 322 15.67 18.01 -0.45
N ILE A 323 16.21 17.44 -1.54
CA ILE A 323 17.42 17.94 -2.21
C ILE A 323 17.04 18.61 -3.54
N ARG A 324 16.29 17.93 -4.40
CA ARG A 324 16.03 18.39 -5.78
C ARG A 324 14.72 19.13 -6.00
N ARG A 325 13.83 19.18 -5.01
CA ARG A 325 12.56 19.92 -5.07
C ARG A 325 11.77 19.57 -6.34
N ASP A 326 11.45 20.55 -7.18
CA ASP A 326 10.75 20.43 -8.46
C ASP A 326 11.48 19.53 -9.48
N LYS A 327 12.80 19.32 -9.33
CA LYS A 327 13.61 18.44 -10.19
C LYS A 327 13.80 17.03 -9.62
N ALA A 328 13.11 16.70 -8.52
CA ALA A 328 13.13 15.36 -7.95
C ALA A 328 12.46 14.34 -8.88
N THR A 329 12.71 13.06 -8.64
CA THR A 329 12.08 11.99 -9.43
C THR A 329 10.59 11.80 -9.09
N SER A 330 10.15 12.28 -7.93
CA SER A 330 8.76 12.22 -7.43
C SER A 330 8.58 13.22 -6.27
N ASN A 331 7.34 13.56 -5.95
CA ASN A 331 6.97 14.34 -4.78
C ASN A 331 6.89 13.51 -3.47
N ILE A 332 7.02 12.19 -3.55
CA ILE A 332 6.90 11.30 -2.39
C ILE A 332 7.92 11.66 -1.29
N CYS A 333 7.46 11.67 -0.03
CA CYS A 333 8.28 11.95 1.15
C CYS A 333 8.03 10.92 2.26
N THR A 334 6.86 10.98 2.90
CA THR A 334 6.34 9.86 3.68
C THR A 334 5.95 8.74 2.70
N ALA A 335 6.35 7.52 3.02
CA ALA A 335 6.00 6.30 2.31
C ALA A 335 5.44 5.28 3.32
N GLN A 336 5.61 3.97 3.09
CA GLN A 336 4.94 2.92 3.87
C GLN A 336 5.93 1.99 4.58
N VAL A 337 6.90 2.59 5.28
CA VAL A 337 8.06 1.87 5.88
C VAL A 337 7.66 0.77 6.86
N LEU A 338 6.74 1.05 7.80
CA LEU A 338 6.31 0.05 8.78
C LEU A 338 5.72 -1.18 8.11
N LEU A 339 4.94 -0.98 7.04
CA LEU A 339 4.26 -2.05 6.32
C LEU A 339 5.22 -2.80 5.40
N ALA A 340 6.20 -2.12 4.80
CA ALA A 340 7.29 -2.75 4.08
C ALA A 340 8.12 -3.68 5.00
N ASN A 341 8.40 -3.22 6.23
CA ASN A 341 9.06 -4.05 7.24
C ASN A 341 8.21 -5.27 7.61
N MET A 342 6.90 -5.11 7.83
CA MET A 342 6.00 -6.24 8.09
C MET A 342 6.04 -7.27 6.96
N SER A 343 5.99 -6.85 5.70
CA SER A 343 6.08 -7.76 4.55
C SER A 343 7.43 -8.45 4.43
N ALA A 344 8.54 -7.75 4.73
CA ALA A 344 9.86 -8.38 4.80
C ALA A 344 9.92 -9.44 5.90
N PHE A 345 9.38 -9.16 7.09
CA PHE A 345 9.32 -10.13 8.18
C PHE A 345 8.40 -11.30 7.87
N TYR A 346 7.30 -11.08 7.14
CA TYR A 346 6.46 -12.16 6.63
C TYR A 346 7.23 -13.10 5.69
N ALA A 347 8.00 -12.53 4.76
CA ALA A 347 8.85 -13.33 3.88
C ALA A 347 9.96 -14.07 4.64
N MET A 348 10.55 -13.47 5.68
CA MET A 348 11.52 -14.13 6.55
C MET A 348 10.91 -15.25 7.40
N TRP A 349 9.68 -15.04 7.88
CA TRP A 349 8.94 -15.98 8.72
C TRP A 349 8.64 -17.27 7.95
N HIS A 350 8.19 -17.14 6.71
CA HIS A 350 7.81 -18.28 5.88
C HIS A 350 8.97 -18.85 5.06
N GLY A 351 9.95 -18.02 4.68
CA GLY A 351 10.99 -18.39 3.72
C GLY A 351 10.43 -18.77 2.33
N PRO A 352 11.30 -19.10 1.37
CA PRO A 352 10.87 -19.43 0.01
C PRO A 352 9.92 -20.64 -0.05
N ALA A 353 10.17 -21.67 0.78
CA ALA A 353 9.37 -22.88 0.82
C ALA A 353 7.96 -22.64 1.39
N GLY A 354 7.85 -21.89 2.50
CA GLY A 354 6.56 -21.57 3.11
C GLY A 354 5.70 -20.69 2.20
N LEU A 355 6.30 -19.67 1.58
CA LEU A 355 5.60 -18.83 0.59
C LEU A 355 5.11 -19.64 -0.61
N ARG A 356 5.94 -20.55 -1.14
CA ARG A 356 5.55 -21.46 -2.23
C ARG A 356 4.37 -22.35 -1.84
N ALA A 357 4.40 -22.90 -0.62
CA ALA A 357 3.32 -23.75 -0.12
C ALA A 357 2.00 -22.98 0.04
N ILE A 358 2.06 -21.72 0.48
CA ILE A 358 0.89 -20.83 0.55
C ILE A 358 0.34 -20.59 -0.86
N ALA A 359 1.19 -20.19 -1.80
CA ALA A 359 0.78 -19.94 -3.19
C ALA A 359 0.19 -21.18 -3.87
N GLN A 360 0.78 -22.36 -3.66
CA GLN A 360 0.28 -23.64 -4.19
C GLN A 360 -1.09 -23.99 -3.61
N ARG A 361 -1.33 -23.76 -2.31
CA ARG A 361 -2.64 -23.98 -1.68
C ARG A 361 -3.70 -23.05 -2.29
N VAL A 362 -3.38 -21.77 -2.42
CA VAL A 362 -4.28 -20.78 -3.03
C VAL A 362 -4.60 -21.15 -4.48
N ASN A 363 -3.58 -21.52 -5.26
CA ASN A 363 -3.74 -21.97 -6.63
C ASN A 363 -4.54 -23.27 -6.77
N ASN A 364 -4.47 -24.17 -5.78
CA ASN A 364 -5.26 -25.38 -5.77
C ASN A 364 -6.77 -25.06 -5.77
N TYR A 365 -7.24 -24.13 -4.92
CA TYR A 365 -8.65 -23.71 -4.92
C TYR A 365 -9.07 -23.08 -6.25
N ALA A 366 -8.25 -22.17 -6.79
CA ALA A 366 -8.53 -21.52 -8.06
C ALA A 366 -8.59 -22.52 -9.23
N SER A 367 -7.62 -23.42 -9.35
CA SER A 367 -7.60 -24.42 -10.42
C SER A 367 -8.78 -25.40 -10.35
N ARG A 368 -9.17 -25.83 -9.15
CA ARG A 368 -10.35 -26.68 -8.96
C ARG A 368 -11.63 -25.96 -9.38
N LEU A 369 -11.78 -24.68 -9.02
CA LEU A 369 -12.92 -23.86 -9.46
C LEU A 369 -12.88 -23.64 -10.98
N GLN A 370 -11.72 -23.34 -11.56
CA GLN A 370 -11.54 -23.13 -13.00
C GLN A 370 -12.09 -24.32 -13.79
N ILE A 371 -11.74 -25.55 -13.38
CA ILE A 371 -12.21 -26.78 -14.02
C ILE A 371 -13.70 -27.02 -13.74
N ALA A 372 -14.15 -26.88 -12.49
CA ALA A 372 -15.54 -27.05 -12.10
C ALA A 372 -16.49 -26.12 -12.87
N ALA A 373 -16.09 -24.86 -13.03
CA ALA A 373 -16.86 -23.82 -13.68
C ALA A 373 -16.73 -23.82 -15.22
N LYS A 374 -15.79 -24.60 -15.78
CA LYS A 374 -15.38 -24.48 -17.20
C LYS A 374 -15.09 -23.02 -17.56
N SER A 375 -14.30 -22.37 -16.72
CA SER A 375 -13.94 -20.97 -16.89
C SER A 375 -13.31 -20.73 -18.28
N ARG A 376 -13.49 -19.51 -18.80
CA ARG A 376 -12.81 -19.06 -20.01
C ARG A 376 -11.33 -18.74 -19.78
N ASN A 377 -10.93 -18.59 -18.52
CA ASN A 377 -9.53 -18.41 -18.20
C ASN A 377 -8.75 -19.68 -18.55
N ASP A 378 -7.61 -19.56 -19.22
CA ASP A 378 -6.79 -20.70 -19.61
C ASP A 378 -5.83 -21.09 -18.47
N ASN A 379 -5.21 -20.08 -17.87
CA ASN A 379 -4.25 -20.23 -16.77
C ASN A 379 -4.58 -19.23 -15.67
N VAL A 380 -4.79 -19.73 -14.45
CA VAL A 380 -5.12 -18.90 -13.29
C VAL A 380 -4.12 -19.11 -12.16
N PHE A 381 -3.82 -18.04 -11.43
CA PHE A 381 -3.14 -18.14 -10.15
C PHE A 381 -4.17 -18.37 -9.04
N ASP A 382 -4.89 -17.34 -8.63
CA ASP A 382 -5.84 -17.38 -7.51
C ASP A 382 -7.24 -16.89 -7.89
N THR A 383 -7.39 -16.32 -9.08
CA THR A 383 -8.57 -15.59 -9.50
C THR A 383 -9.20 -16.26 -10.71
N VAL A 384 -10.51 -16.49 -10.65
CA VAL A 384 -11.28 -17.18 -11.70
C VAL A 384 -12.48 -16.33 -12.06
N THR A 385 -12.65 -16.06 -13.35
CA THR A 385 -13.89 -15.50 -13.90
C THR A 385 -14.84 -16.64 -14.27
N VAL A 386 -16.06 -16.61 -13.73
CA VAL A 386 -17.07 -17.67 -13.85
C VAL A 386 -18.29 -17.13 -14.59
N ASP A 387 -18.66 -17.80 -15.67
CA ASP A 387 -19.91 -17.54 -16.40
C ASP A 387 -21.11 -18.07 -15.60
N VAL A 388 -22.11 -17.23 -15.38
CA VAL A 388 -23.33 -17.52 -14.63
C VAL A 388 -24.56 -17.01 -15.37
N LYS A 389 -25.75 -17.55 -15.05
CA LYS A 389 -27.00 -17.11 -15.69
C LYS A 389 -27.50 -15.76 -15.16
N ASP A 390 -27.30 -15.50 -13.88
CA ASP A 390 -27.75 -14.28 -13.19
C ASP A 390 -26.74 -13.94 -12.08
N ALA A 391 -25.82 -13.02 -12.37
CA ALA A 391 -24.81 -12.59 -11.41
C ALA A 391 -25.44 -11.92 -10.17
N ALA A 392 -26.58 -11.23 -10.32
CA ALA A 392 -27.24 -10.57 -9.20
C ALA A 392 -27.81 -11.60 -8.20
N LEU A 393 -28.36 -12.73 -8.69
CA LEU A 393 -28.76 -13.84 -7.83
C LEU A 393 -27.55 -14.45 -7.10
N ILE A 394 -26.44 -14.68 -7.81
CA ILE A 394 -25.21 -15.22 -7.20
C ILE A 394 -24.68 -14.30 -6.10
N HIS A 395 -24.61 -12.99 -6.33
CA HIS A 395 -24.18 -12.03 -5.31
C HIS A 395 -25.13 -11.99 -4.11
N ARG A 396 -26.46 -12.08 -4.30
CA ARG A 396 -27.41 -12.15 -3.17
C ARG A 396 -27.21 -13.43 -2.35
N THR A 397 -27.04 -14.57 -3.01
CA THR A 397 -26.79 -15.86 -2.35
C THR A 397 -25.46 -15.84 -1.58
N ALA A 398 -24.38 -15.32 -2.19
CA ALA A 398 -23.08 -15.19 -1.53
C ALA A 398 -23.16 -14.28 -0.30
N ASN A 399 -23.79 -13.11 -0.43
CA ASN A 399 -23.98 -12.17 0.68
C ASN A 399 -24.77 -12.79 1.85
N SER A 400 -25.79 -13.61 1.56
CA SER A 400 -26.55 -14.32 2.61
C SER A 400 -25.71 -15.32 3.41
N ARG A 401 -24.55 -15.73 2.88
CA ARG A 401 -23.54 -16.58 3.53
C ARG A 401 -22.34 -15.81 4.08
N GLY A 402 -22.36 -14.47 4.05
CA GLY A 402 -21.24 -13.67 4.52
C GLY A 402 -20.03 -13.66 3.58
N ILE A 403 -20.23 -13.88 2.27
CA ILE A 403 -19.18 -13.94 1.25
C ILE A 403 -19.39 -12.87 0.18
N ASN A 404 -18.32 -12.18 -0.22
CA ASN A 404 -18.34 -11.25 -1.36
C ASN A 404 -17.57 -11.82 -2.56
N PHE A 405 -18.14 -11.70 -3.76
CA PHE A 405 -17.46 -11.91 -5.04
C PHE A 405 -17.32 -10.58 -5.78
N ALA A 406 -16.38 -10.48 -6.72
CA ALA A 406 -16.24 -9.30 -7.56
C ALA A 406 -17.35 -9.26 -8.64
N PRO A 407 -18.06 -8.12 -8.79
CA PRO A 407 -18.97 -7.93 -9.90
C PRO A 407 -18.19 -7.72 -11.20
N VAL A 408 -18.57 -8.42 -12.28
CA VAL A 408 -18.00 -8.25 -13.62
C VAL A 408 -19.06 -7.68 -14.56
N ASN A 409 -20.14 -8.43 -14.78
CA ASN A 409 -21.32 -7.99 -15.55
C ASN A 409 -22.55 -8.85 -15.17
N ALA A 410 -23.65 -8.75 -15.92
CA ALA A 410 -24.90 -9.45 -15.62
C ALA A 410 -24.79 -10.99 -15.64
N THR A 411 -23.78 -11.54 -16.33
CA THR A 411 -23.61 -12.99 -16.57
C THR A 411 -22.25 -13.50 -16.12
N GLN A 412 -21.47 -12.70 -15.39
CA GLN A 412 -20.14 -13.09 -14.94
C GLN A 412 -19.86 -12.58 -13.53
N VAL A 413 -19.22 -13.44 -12.75
CA VAL A 413 -18.67 -13.10 -11.43
C VAL A 413 -17.20 -13.49 -11.40
N ARG A 414 -16.40 -12.76 -10.63
CA ARG A 414 -15.00 -13.10 -10.40
C ARG A 414 -14.77 -13.45 -8.95
N ILE A 415 -14.04 -14.53 -8.72
CA ILE A 415 -13.70 -15.03 -7.38
C ILE A 415 -12.18 -15.08 -7.27
N SER A 416 -11.63 -14.42 -6.27
CA SER A 416 -10.19 -14.42 -5.96
C SER A 416 -9.95 -15.10 -4.61
N PHE A 417 -9.27 -16.23 -4.64
CA PHE A 417 -8.89 -16.98 -3.45
C PHE A 417 -7.64 -16.40 -2.81
N ASP A 418 -7.47 -16.68 -1.53
CA ASP A 418 -6.41 -16.09 -0.74
C ASP A 418 -5.92 -17.02 0.38
N GLU A 419 -4.90 -16.58 1.11
CA GLU A 419 -4.28 -17.41 2.16
C GLU A 419 -5.28 -17.81 3.25
N ALA A 420 -6.29 -16.99 3.50
CA ALA A 420 -7.30 -17.21 4.53
C ALA A 420 -8.51 -18.02 4.02
N THR A 421 -8.49 -18.48 2.77
CA THR A 421 -9.45 -19.45 2.23
C THR A 421 -9.26 -20.82 2.88
N THR A 422 -10.37 -21.43 3.30
CA THR A 422 -10.43 -22.79 3.85
C THR A 422 -11.26 -23.71 2.96
N ASP A 423 -11.21 -25.02 3.23
CA ASP A 423 -12.04 -26.00 2.50
C ASP A 423 -13.55 -25.74 2.69
N GLU A 424 -13.96 -25.23 3.86
CA GLU A 424 -15.35 -24.83 4.10
C GLU A 424 -15.74 -23.62 3.25
N THR A 425 -14.87 -22.59 3.19
CA THR A 425 -15.10 -21.42 2.33
C THR A 425 -15.21 -21.85 0.87
N PHE A 426 -14.34 -22.75 0.42
CA PHE A 426 -14.37 -23.28 -0.94
C PHE A 426 -15.63 -24.09 -1.24
N ALA A 427 -16.08 -24.93 -0.30
CA ALA A 427 -17.33 -25.67 -0.40
C ALA A 427 -18.54 -24.72 -0.49
N ASP A 428 -18.54 -23.62 0.26
CA ASP A 428 -19.56 -22.58 0.15
C ASP A 428 -19.56 -21.92 -1.23
N VAL A 429 -18.40 -21.60 -1.80
CA VAL A 429 -18.28 -21.05 -3.16
C VAL A 429 -18.90 -22.00 -4.19
N LEU A 430 -18.55 -23.30 -4.14
CA LEU A 430 -19.13 -24.30 -5.05
C LEU A 430 -20.64 -24.42 -4.88
N ALA A 431 -21.13 -24.42 -3.63
CA ALA A 431 -22.57 -24.50 -3.33
C ALA A 431 -23.33 -23.26 -3.81
N ILE A 432 -22.77 -22.05 -3.67
CA ILE A 432 -23.34 -20.79 -4.18
C ILE A 432 -23.47 -20.84 -5.70
N LEU A 433 -22.45 -21.38 -6.39
CA LEU A 433 -22.41 -21.49 -7.85
C LEU A 433 -23.20 -22.70 -8.39
N GLY A 434 -23.63 -23.63 -7.52
CA GLY A 434 -24.27 -24.88 -7.92
C GLY A 434 -23.32 -25.83 -8.68
N LEU A 435 -22.04 -25.80 -8.33
CA LEU A 435 -20.98 -26.58 -8.97
C LEU A 435 -20.52 -27.74 -8.08
N THR A 436 -20.00 -28.79 -8.72
CA THR A 436 -19.26 -29.85 -8.05
C THR A 436 -17.77 -29.57 -8.17
N ASP A 437 -17.02 -29.92 -7.14
CA ASP A 437 -15.57 -29.76 -7.12
C ASP A 437 -14.87 -30.39 -8.32
N GLY A 438 -13.90 -29.68 -8.88
CA GLY A 438 -13.10 -30.11 -10.00
C GLY A 438 -11.80 -30.78 -9.54
N PRO A 439 -11.11 -31.53 -10.39
CA PRO A 439 -9.74 -31.94 -10.12
C PRO A 439 -8.80 -30.72 -10.12
N ALA A 440 -7.80 -30.74 -9.24
CA ALA A 440 -6.74 -29.73 -9.24
C ALA A 440 -5.89 -29.83 -10.51
N LYS A 441 -5.45 -28.68 -11.02
CA LYS A 441 -4.56 -28.57 -12.19
C LYS A 441 -3.34 -27.72 -11.82
N SER A 442 -2.15 -28.21 -12.13
CA SER A 442 -0.92 -27.43 -11.96
C SER A 442 -0.79 -26.35 -13.03
N ILE A 443 -0.12 -25.25 -12.68
CA ILE A 443 0.26 -24.20 -13.64
C ILE A 443 1.10 -24.81 -14.77
N SER A 444 0.84 -24.38 -16.01
CA SER A 444 1.60 -24.84 -17.19
C SER A 444 3.09 -24.57 -17.03
N SER A 445 3.94 -25.43 -17.60
CA SER A 445 5.39 -25.26 -17.61
C SER A 445 5.84 -23.93 -18.24
N ASP A 446 5.03 -23.36 -19.13
CA ASP A 446 5.33 -22.09 -19.80
C ASP A 446 5.30 -20.89 -18.84
N PHE A 447 4.51 -21.00 -17.76
CA PHE A 447 4.35 -19.97 -16.74
C PHE A 447 4.99 -20.33 -15.41
N ALA A 448 5.34 -21.60 -15.20
CA ALA A 448 5.85 -22.07 -13.92
C ALA A 448 7.25 -21.48 -13.61
N ARG A 449 7.42 -20.98 -12.39
CA ARG A 449 8.72 -20.49 -11.92
C ARG A 449 9.72 -21.63 -11.74
N THR A 450 10.86 -21.52 -12.42
CA THR A 450 12.00 -22.42 -12.26
C THR A 450 13.18 -21.78 -11.52
N SER A 451 13.24 -20.45 -11.45
CA SER A 451 14.29 -19.71 -10.73
C SER A 451 14.13 -19.82 -9.21
N SER A 452 15.25 -19.83 -8.49
CA SER A 452 15.28 -19.70 -7.03
C SER A 452 15.07 -18.25 -6.59
N TYR A 453 14.52 -18.06 -5.39
CA TYR A 453 14.30 -16.75 -4.77
C TYR A 453 14.41 -16.86 -3.25
N LEU A 454 14.57 -15.71 -2.59
CA LEU A 454 14.85 -15.56 -1.17
C LEU A 454 16.01 -16.44 -0.70
N THR A 455 17.09 -16.44 -1.48
CA THR A 455 18.27 -17.29 -1.25
C THR A 455 19.17 -16.79 -0.13
N HIS A 456 19.08 -15.49 0.20
CA HIS A 456 19.86 -14.90 1.28
C HIS A 456 19.54 -15.56 2.64
N PRO A 457 20.54 -15.79 3.53
CA PRO A 457 20.33 -16.45 4.82
C PRO A 457 19.28 -15.79 5.73
N VAL A 458 19.04 -14.49 5.58
CA VAL A 458 18.03 -13.77 6.38
C VAL A 458 16.61 -14.35 6.21
N PHE A 459 16.29 -14.93 5.06
CA PHE A 459 15.00 -15.57 4.78
C PHE A 459 14.94 -17.05 5.18
N ASN A 460 16.06 -17.61 5.67
CA ASN A 460 16.24 -19.05 5.88
C ASN A 460 16.67 -19.40 7.32
N THR A 461 16.63 -18.44 8.24
CA THR A 461 17.17 -18.59 9.61
C THR A 461 16.13 -18.42 10.73
N ASN A 462 15.15 -17.52 10.57
CA ASN A 462 14.26 -17.10 11.66
C ASN A 462 12.84 -17.71 11.58
N HIS A 463 12.72 -19.02 11.35
CA HIS A 463 11.41 -19.69 11.15
C HIS A 463 10.70 -20.12 12.45
N SER A 464 11.41 -20.17 13.58
CA SER A 464 10.77 -20.44 14.88
C SER A 464 10.30 -19.14 15.53
N GLU A 465 9.19 -19.17 16.26
CA GLU A 465 8.64 -17.96 16.91
C GLU A 465 9.65 -17.32 17.86
N THR A 466 10.40 -18.13 18.62
CA THR A 466 11.48 -17.64 19.49
C THR A 466 12.61 -16.98 18.69
N GLY A 467 12.99 -17.56 17.54
CA GLY A 467 14.00 -16.98 16.64
C GLY A 467 13.55 -15.63 16.08
N MET A 468 12.33 -15.57 15.55
CA MET A 468 11.74 -14.35 15.01
C MET A 468 11.60 -13.27 16.10
N MET A 469 11.08 -13.59 17.28
CA MET A 469 11.00 -12.64 18.40
C MET A 469 12.37 -12.03 18.74
N ARG A 470 13.42 -12.86 18.80
CA ARG A 470 14.79 -12.39 19.08
C ARG A 470 15.33 -11.51 17.95
N TYR A 471 15.07 -11.88 16.69
CA TYR A 471 15.49 -11.10 15.54
C TYR A 471 14.82 -9.72 15.52
N LEU A 472 13.48 -9.68 15.66
CA LEU A 472 12.71 -8.43 15.73
C LEU A 472 13.18 -7.54 16.88
N ARG A 473 13.42 -8.11 18.06
CA ARG A 473 13.94 -7.35 19.20
C ARG A 473 15.34 -6.79 18.93
N ASN A 474 16.23 -7.59 18.35
CA ASN A 474 17.59 -7.15 18.03
C ASN A 474 17.61 -5.96 17.07
N LEU A 475 16.78 -5.99 16.03
CA LEU A 475 16.65 -4.85 15.11
C LEU A 475 16.09 -3.62 15.83
N ALA A 476 14.99 -3.76 16.58
CA ALA A 476 14.42 -2.64 17.34
C ALA A 476 15.43 -2.00 18.30
N ASP A 477 16.33 -2.80 18.89
CA ASP A 477 17.32 -2.27 19.82
C ASP A 477 18.37 -1.35 19.18
N ARG A 478 18.60 -1.50 17.88
CA ARG A 478 19.51 -0.66 17.08
C ARG A 478 18.88 0.66 16.61
N ASP A 479 17.61 0.87 16.93
CA ASP A 479 16.85 2.05 16.55
C ASP A 479 16.56 2.94 17.77
N LEU A 480 16.59 4.25 17.55
CA LEU A 480 16.10 5.22 18.51
C LEU A 480 14.68 5.67 18.11
N ALA A 481 13.73 5.45 19.02
CA ALA A 481 12.30 5.72 18.88
C ALA A 481 11.75 6.49 20.10
N LEU A 482 10.47 6.89 20.10
CA LEU A 482 9.91 7.76 21.14
C LEU A 482 9.71 7.07 22.50
N ASP A 483 9.73 5.74 22.53
CA ASP A 483 9.76 4.96 23.77
C ASP A 483 11.10 5.11 24.52
N ARG A 484 12.12 5.71 23.89
CA ARG A 484 13.45 5.96 24.50
C ARG A 484 13.68 7.41 24.86
N THR A 485 13.40 8.34 23.94
CA THR A 485 13.70 9.76 24.14
C THR A 485 12.93 10.65 23.16
N MET A 486 12.95 11.96 23.43
CA MET A 486 12.45 12.97 22.50
C MET A 486 13.24 12.94 21.19
N ILE A 487 12.53 12.94 20.06
CA ILE A 487 13.09 13.08 18.72
C ILE A 487 12.64 14.44 18.16
N PRO A 488 13.38 15.54 18.39
CA PRO A 488 12.92 16.90 18.10
C PRO A 488 13.12 17.29 16.63
N LEU A 489 12.54 16.50 15.72
CA LEU A 489 12.61 16.77 14.27
C LEU A 489 11.64 17.90 13.90
N GLY A 490 12.20 19.05 13.54
CA GLY A 490 11.45 20.15 12.94
C GLY A 490 10.62 19.67 11.73
N SER A 491 9.42 20.25 11.57
CA SER A 491 8.45 19.87 10.53
C SER A 491 7.87 18.45 10.60
N CYS A 492 8.24 17.63 11.60
CA CYS A 492 7.74 16.24 11.73
C CYS A 492 6.71 16.06 12.85
N THR A 493 6.62 16.99 13.81
CA THR A 493 5.68 16.96 14.94
C THR A 493 5.68 15.61 15.66
N MET A 494 6.84 15.19 16.16
CA MET A 494 7.05 13.92 16.87
C MET A 494 6.39 13.94 18.26
N LYS A 495 5.05 13.93 18.29
CA LYS A 495 4.21 13.91 19.49
C LYS A 495 3.93 12.47 19.95
N LEU A 496 3.19 12.34 21.06
CA LEU A 496 2.68 11.06 21.51
C LEU A 496 1.80 10.39 20.44
N ASN A 497 2.05 9.10 20.20
CA ASN A 497 1.11 8.17 19.57
C ASN A 497 0.51 7.33 20.70
N SER A 498 -0.69 7.66 21.18
CA SER A 498 -1.19 7.02 22.40
C SER A 498 -1.63 5.58 22.13
N VAL A 499 -1.52 4.71 23.15
CA VAL A 499 -1.98 3.33 23.01
C VAL A 499 -3.48 3.29 22.69
N THR A 500 -4.27 4.14 23.34
CA THR A 500 -5.71 4.29 23.09
C THR A 500 -6.02 4.63 21.63
N GLU A 501 -5.26 5.51 20.98
CA GLU A 501 -5.41 5.81 19.55
C GLU A 501 -5.06 4.61 18.66
N MET A 502 -4.07 3.82 19.06
CA MET A 502 -3.52 2.72 18.24
C MET A 502 -4.32 1.41 18.36
N GLU A 503 -5.04 1.18 19.46
CA GLU A 503 -5.74 -0.09 19.73
C GLU A 503 -6.69 -0.49 18.59
N ALA A 504 -7.49 0.45 18.09
CA ALA A 504 -8.53 0.18 17.11
C ALA A 504 -7.99 -0.19 15.72
N VAL A 505 -6.73 0.18 15.41
CA VAL A 505 -6.09 -0.09 14.12
C VAL A 505 -6.06 -1.59 13.81
N THR A 506 -5.94 -2.45 14.83
CA THR A 506 -5.83 -3.91 14.65
C THR A 506 -7.11 -4.68 14.94
N TRP A 507 -8.24 -3.99 15.16
CA TRP A 507 -9.55 -4.62 15.31
C TRP A 507 -10.03 -5.17 13.95
N PRO A 508 -10.50 -6.43 13.85
CA PRO A 508 -10.94 -7.01 12.59
C PRO A 508 -12.03 -6.19 11.87
N GLU A 509 -12.88 -5.52 12.62
CA GLU A 509 -13.96 -4.67 12.13
C GLU A 509 -13.47 -3.46 11.31
N PHE A 510 -12.22 -3.04 11.49
CA PHE A 510 -11.56 -2.02 10.66
C PHE A 510 -10.50 -2.64 9.74
N SER A 511 -9.65 -3.51 10.29
CA SER A 511 -8.47 -4.05 9.61
C SER A 511 -8.77 -5.13 8.56
N SER A 512 -9.87 -5.88 8.71
CA SER A 512 -10.18 -7.01 7.81
C SER A 512 -11.17 -6.67 6.68
N LEU A 513 -11.65 -5.43 6.62
CA LEU A 513 -12.59 -5.02 5.56
C LEU A 513 -11.88 -4.90 4.22
N HIS A 514 -12.51 -5.44 3.18
CA HIS A 514 -12.09 -5.22 1.80
C HIS A 514 -12.51 -3.81 1.35
N PRO A 515 -11.64 -3.01 0.70
CA PRO A 515 -11.96 -1.63 0.30
C PRO A 515 -13.18 -1.51 -0.63
N PHE A 516 -13.39 -2.51 -1.47
CA PHE A 516 -14.53 -2.57 -2.41
C PHE A 516 -15.72 -3.40 -1.90
N ALA A 517 -15.79 -3.69 -0.60
CA ALA A 517 -16.96 -4.34 -0.02
C ALA A 517 -18.22 -3.46 -0.17
N PRO A 518 -19.42 -4.05 -0.35
CA PRO A 518 -20.68 -3.32 -0.40
C PRO A 518 -20.86 -2.31 0.73
N ALA A 519 -21.45 -1.15 0.43
CA ALA A 519 -21.52 -0.04 1.37
C ALA A 519 -22.25 -0.38 2.68
N ASP A 520 -23.23 -1.29 2.66
CA ASP A 520 -23.97 -1.72 3.85
C ASP A 520 -23.13 -2.56 4.83
N GLN A 521 -21.91 -2.97 4.44
CA GLN A 521 -20.97 -3.73 5.26
C GLN A 521 -19.93 -2.85 5.96
N ASN A 522 -19.81 -1.56 5.61
CA ASN A 522 -18.80 -0.64 6.14
C ASN A 522 -19.40 0.65 6.73
N GLN A 523 -20.60 0.55 7.32
CA GLN A 523 -21.31 1.70 7.90
C GLN A 523 -20.53 2.37 9.03
N GLY A 524 -19.93 1.57 9.93
CA GLY A 524 -19.07 2.08 11.01
C GLY A 524 -17.86 2.87 10.48
N SER A 525 -17.15 2.32 9.50
CA SER A 525 -16.02 3.02 8.87
C SER A 525 -16.44 4.33 8.19
N ARG A 526 -17.61 4.33 7.51
CA ARG A 526 -18.15 5.55 6.88
C ARG A 526 -18.57 6.61 7.90
N LYS A 527 -19.17 6.18 9.01
CA LYS A 527 -19.51 7.06 10.13
C LYS A 527 -18.26 7.71 10.72
N LEU A 528 -17.20 6.93 10.94
CA LEU A 528 -15.89 7.43 11.40
C LEU A 528 -15.29 8.43 10.41
N ILE A 529 -15.27 8.10 9.12
CA ILE A 529 -14.79 9.00 8.04
C ILE A 529 -15.56 10.32 8.04
N LYS A 530 -16.90 10.25 8.14
CA LYS A 530 -17.73 11.45 8.17
C LYS A 530 -17.45 12.29 9.41
N GLN A 531 -17.42 11.68 10.59
CA GLN A 531 -17.14 12.39 11.85
C GLN A 531 -15.78 13.09 11.81
N LEU A 532 -14.74 12.39 11.35
CA LEU A 532 -13.40 12.98 11.20
C LEU A 532 -13.39 14.12 10.17
N SER A 533 -14.11 13.97 9.06
CA SER A 533 -14.20 15.02 8.04
C SER A 533 -14.90 16.27 8.57
N ASP A 534 -16.00 16.12 9.31
CA ASP A 534 -16.72 17.23 9.94
C ASP A 534 -15.83 17.95 10.98
N TRP A 535 -15.07 17.19 11.77
CA TRP A 535 -14.10 17.73 12.73
C TRP A 535 -12.97 18.51 12.05
N LEU A 536 -12.40 17.97 10.97
CA LEU A 536 -11.35 18.65 10.21
C LEU A 536 -11.86 19.91 9.51
N VAL A 537 -13.10 19.92 9.01
CA VAL A 537 -13.79 21.12 8.50
C VAL A 537 -13.83 22.21 9.59
N ALA A 538 -14.27 21.86 10.80
CA ALA A 538 -14.34 22.82 11.91
C ALA A 538 -12.96 23.36 12.33
N ILE A 539 -11.94 22.50 12.34
CA ILE A 539 -10.56 22.89 12.71
C ILE A 539 -9.91 23.79 11.66
N THR A 540 -10.19 23.55 10.37
CA THR A 540 -9.47 24.21 9.26
C THR A 540 -10.23 25.38 8.65
N GLY A 541 -11.54 25.47 8.85
CA GLY A 541 -12.40 26.47 8.22
C GLY A 541 -12.68 26.21 6.73
N TYR A 542 -12.34 25.04 6.19
CA TYR A 542 -12.73 24.63 4.83
C TYR A 542 -14.17 24.12 4.78
N ASP A 543 -14.81 24.17 3.61
CA ASP A 543 -16.18 23.65 3.43
C ASP A 543 -16.24 22.12 3.29
N ALA A 544 -15.14 21.47 2.91
CA ALA A 544 -15.08 20.04 2.68
C ALA A 544 -13.66 19.48 2.85
N VAL A 545 -13.58 18.21 3.25
CA VAL A 545 -12.33 17.45 3.40
C VAL A 545 -12.41 16.16 2.59
N SER A 546 -11.33 15.83 1.88
CA SER A 546 -11.14 14.52 1.24
C SER A 546 -10.09 13.74 1.99
N LEU A 547 -10.42 12.51 2.41
CA LEU A 547 -9.51 11.58 3.08
C LEU A 547 -8.83 10.59 2.12
N GLN A 548 -9.00 10.75 0.80
CA GLN A 548 -8.38 9.86 -0.19
C GLN A 548 -6.85 10.00 -0.27
N PRO A 549 -6.24 11.20 -0.23
CA PRO A 549 -4.79 11.33 -0.30
C PRO A 549 -4.09 10.66 0.89
N ASN A 550 -3.30 9.62 0.61
CA ASN A 550 -2.62 8.78 1.61
C ASN A 550 -1.22 9.28 2.02
N ALA A 551 -0.89 10.53 1.71
CA ALA A 551 0.31 11.23 2.18
C ALA A 551 0.14 12.75 2.04
N GLY A 552 0.90 13.55 2.79
CA GLY A 552 0.90 15.01 2.63
C GLY A 552 1.22 15.46 1.21
N SER A 553 2.22 14.85 0.56
CA SER A 553 2.56 15.10 -0.84
C SER A 553 1.43 14.76 -1.81
N GLN A 554 0.59 13.77 -1.49
CA GLN A 554 -0.60 13.45 -2.26
C GLN A 554 -1.71 14.49 -2.03
N GLY A 555 -1.83 15.02 -0.81
CA GLY A 555 -2.74 16.12 -0.49
C GLY A 555 -2.39 17.38 -1.29
N GLU A 556 -1.10 17.74 -1.37
CA GLU A 556 -0.62 18.83 -2.22
C GLU A 556 -0.94 18.60 -3.69
N PHE A 557 -0.62 17.42 -4.23
CA PHE A 557 -0.91 17.06 -5.63
C PHE A 557 -2.41 17.11 -5.93
N ALA A 558 -3.24 16.53 -5.07
CA ALA A 558 -4.69 16.52 -5.22
C ALA A 558 -5.29 17.94 -5.14
N GLY A 559 -4.79 18.77 -4.21
CA GLY A 559 -5.20 20.17 -4.08
C GLY A 559 -4.85 20.99 -5.31
N LEU A 560 -3.63 20.87 -5.83
CA LEU A 560 -3.21 21.55 -7.07
C LEU A 560 -4.03 21.07 -8.27
N LEU A 561 -4.32 19.76 -8.36
CA LEU A 561 -5.17 19.23 -9.42
C LEU A 561 -6.61 19.73 -9.32
N ALA A 562 -7.15 19.88 -8.10
CA ALA A 562 -8.47 20.47 -7.88
C ALA A 562 -8.50 21.96 -8.32
N ILE A 563 -7.45 22.74 -8.00
CA ILE A 563 -7.30 24.12 -8.47
C ILE A 563 -7.25 24.17 -9.99
N ARG A 564 -6.47 23.30 -10.64
CA ARG A 564 -6.42 23.22 -12.10
C ARG A 564 -7.79 22.89 -12.71
N ASN A 565 -8.47 21.88 -12.19
CA ASN A 565 -9.81 21.52 -12.65
C ASN A 565 -10.83 22.67 -12.45
N TYR A 566 -10.67 23.47 -11.39
CA TYR A 566 -11.46 24.67 -11.18
C TYR A 566 -11.20 25.74 -12.26
N HIS A 567 -9.96 25.95 -12.68
CA HIS A 567 -9.63 26.80 -13.83
C HIS A 567 -10.19 26.24 -15.14
N ASP A 568 -9.99 24.96 -15.42
CA ASP A 568 -10.52 24.29 -16.62
C ASP A 568 -12.05 24.41 -16.71
N SER A 569 -12.75 24.25 -15.59
CA SER A 569 -14.22 24.38 -15.52
C SER A 569 -14.75 25.76 -15.89
N ARG A 570 -13.89 26.79 -15.82
CA ARG A 570 -14.21 28.20 -16.15
C ARG A 570 -13.64 28.62 -17.50
N GLY A 571 -12.98 27.72 -18.23
CA GLY A 571 -12.29 28.02 -19.49
C GLY A 571 -10.96 28.75 -19.31
N ASP A 572 -10.41 28.81 -18.10
CA ASP A 572 -9.14 29.49 -17.78
C ASP A 572 -7.92 28.57 -18.00
N GLN A 573 -7.84 27.89 -19.16
CA GLN A 573 -6.83 26.85 -19.43
C GLN A 573 -5.37 27.35 -19.44
N ALA A 574 -5.16 28.68 -19.45
CA ALA A 574 -3.84 29.31 -19.43
C ALA A 574 -3.32 29.62 -18.02
N ARG A 575 -4.05 29.25 -16.95
CA ARG A 575 -3.71 29.53 -15.55
C ARG A 575 -3.36 28.28 -14.73
#